data_AF-A0AAJ1BQD9-F1
#
_entry.id   AF-A0AAJ1BQD9-F1
#
_cell.length_a   1.000
_cell.length_b   1.000
_cell.length_c   1.000
_cell.angle_alpha   90.00
_cell.angle_beta   90.00
_cell.angle_gamma   90.00
#
_symmetry.space_group_name_H-M   'P 1'
#
loop_
_entity.id
_entity.type
_entity.pdbx_description
1 polymer ?
#
loop_
_entity_poly.entity_id
_entity_poly.type
_entity_poly.pdbx_seq_one_letter_code
_entity_poly.pdbx_strand_id
1 'polypeptide(L)'
;ALGSEKTGPACEAEEGTLRQHRMQLALYYRAPSSIEHARQEAGLPHREVLRPAILIGVTGRMVEYPEDMLKESLDELDELLVSTARMALSSDIPISHFARLSGEAASACEKCPFHRGSLPICGPAEQ
;
A
#
# COMPACT_ATOMS: atom_id res chain seq x y z
N ALA A 1 14.61 14.34 -26.55
CA ALA A 1 13.96 13.18 -25.90
C ALA A 1 13.18 13.70 -24.70
N LEU A 2 11.97 13.19 -24.51
CA LEU A 2 10.81 13.72 -23.77
C LEU A 2 11.09 14.25 -22.36
N GLY A 3 11.24 15.58 -22.24
CA GLY A 3 11.26 16.32 -20.98
C GLY A 3 9.86 16.79 -20.60
N SER A 4 9.14 15.97 -19.84
CA SER A 4 8.06 16.44 -19.00
C SER A 4 8.68 16.69 -17.63
N GLU A 5 8.75 17.95 -17.18
CA GLU A 5 9.36 18.33 -15.89
C GLU A 5 8.60 17.78 -14.67
N LYS A 6 7.42 17.21 -14.88
CA LYS A 6 6.60 16.65 -13.80
C LYS A 6 7.07 15.23 -13.50
N THR A 7 7.56 15.05 -12.27
CA THR A 7 8.01 13.75 -11.75
C THR A 7 6.83 12.83 -11.40
N GLY A 8 5.64 13.38 -11.16
CA GLY A 8 4.41 12.62 -10.90
C GLY A 8 3.76 11.99 -12.14
N PRO A 9 2.63 11.27 -11.96
CA PRO A 9 1.92 10.61 -13.04
C PRO A 9 1.41 11.61 -14.07
N ALA A 10 1.60 11.31 -15.35
CA ALA A 10 1.15 12.13 -16.48
C ALA A 10 -0.20 11.68 -17.06
N CYS A 11 -0.68 10.49 -16.70
CA CYS A 11 -1.97 9.96 -17.14
C CYS A 11 -2.54 8.95 -16.14
N GLU A 12 -3.82 8.59 -16.34
CA GLU A 12 -4.55 7.64 -15.48
C GLU A 12 -3.89 6.24 -15.43
N ALA A 13 -3.21 5.82 -16.50
CA ALA A 13 -2.52 4.52 -16.51
C ALA A 13 -1.30 4.51 -15.59
N GLU A 14 -0.54 5.61 -15.54
CA GLU A 14 0.58 5.76 -14.61
C GLU A 14 0.05 5.84 -13.17
N GLU A 15 -1.01 6.62 -12.93
CA GLU A 15 -1.66 6.70 -11.61
C GLU A 15 -2.20 5.34 -11.15
N GLY A 16 -2.87 4.60 -12.05
CA GLY A 16 -3.38 3.26 -11.76
C GLY A 16 -2.27 2.27 -11.42
N THR A 17 -1.11 2.38 -12.09
CA THR A 17 0.08 1.57 -11.77
C THR A 17 0.59 1.90 -10.36
N LEU A 18 0.69 3.18 -10.00
CA LEU A 18 1.06 3.61 -8.66
C LEU A 18 0.10 3.05 -7.61
N ARG A 19 -1.21 3.21 -7.81
CA ARG A 19 -2.25 2.69 -6.90
C ARG A 19 -2.19 1.17 -6.76
N GLN A 20 -1.91 0.43 -7.83
CA GLN A 20 -1.75 -1.02 -7.77
C GLN A 20 -0.59 -1.44 -6.85
N HIS A 21 0.50 -0.67 -6.80
CA HIS A 21 1.69 -0.96 -6.01
C HIS A 21 1.75 -0.19 -4.67
N ARG A 22 0.66 0.47 -4.28
CA ARG A 22 0.64 1.43 -3.16
C ARG A 22 1.17 0.89 -1.83
N MET A 23 0.75 -0.31 -1.44
CA MET A 23 1.20 -0.93 -0.17
C MET A 23 2.68 -1.33 -0.22
N GLN A 24 3.16 -1.80 -1.37
CA GLN A 24 4.57 -2.12 -1.56
C GLN A 24 5.43 -0.85 -1.40
N LEU A 25 5.00 0.24 -2.04
CA LEU A 25 5.73 1.51 -2.00
C LEU A 25 5.67 2.16 -0.62
N ALA A 26 4.54 2.08 0.08
CA ALA A 26 4.41 2.53 1.46
C ALA A 26 5.40 1.81 2.38
N LEU A 27 5.50 0.48 2.27
CA LEU A 27 6.48 -0.33 3.02
C LEU A 27 7.93 0.05 2.67
N TYR A 28 8.23 0.23 1.37
CA TYR A 28 9.56 0.59 0.89
C TYR A 28 9.98 2.01 1.30
N TYR A 29 9.03 2.88 1.59
CA TYR A 29 9.30 4.17 2.18
C TYR A 29 9.43 4.08 3.71
N ARG A 30 8.46 3.48 4.40
CA ARG A 30 8.39 3.43 5.86
C ARG A 30 9.62 2.79 6.49
N ALA A 31 10.10 1.67 5.95
CA ALA A 31 11.21 0.93 6.52
C ALA A 31 12.53 1.75 6.55
N PRO A 32 13.08 2.22 5.41
CA PRO A 32 14.28 3.04 5.42
C PRO A 32 14.06 4.39 6.14
N SER A 33 12.90 5.04 6.00
CA SER A 33 12.62 6.29 6.71
C SER A 33 12.70 6.12 8.23
N SER A 34 12.19 5.01 8.76
CA SER A 34 12.27 4.71 10.20
C SER A 34 13.69 4.44 10.65
N ILE A 35 14.50 3.76 9.82
CA ILE A 35 15.91 3.49 10.11
C ILE A 35 16.71 4.81 10.13
N GLU A 36 16.54 5.67 9.13
CA GLU A 36 17.25 6.94 9.05
C GLU A 36 16.83 7.89 10.18
N HIS A 37 15.55 7.88 10.57
CA HIS A 37 15.07 8.62 11.73
C HIS A 37 15.74 8.15 13.04
N ALA A 38 15.77 6.83 13.28
CA ALA A 38 16.45 6.27 14.46
C ALA A 38 17.96 6.60 14.49
N ARG A 39 18.61 6.64 13.33
CA ARG A 39 20.02 7.09 13.21
C ARG A 39 20.17 8.56 13.58
N GLN A 40 19.27 9.42 13.11
CA GLN A 40 19.25 10.83 13.43
C GLN A 40 19.07 11.05 14.95
N GLU A 41 18.13 10.34 15.59
CA GLU A 41 17.92 10.40 17.04
C GLU A 41 19.15 9.93 17.83
N ALA A 42 19.89 8.94 17.31
CA ALA A 42 21.14 8.45 17.89
C ALA A 42 22.37 9.35 17.61
N GLY A 43 22.20 10.48 16.91
CA GLY A 43 23.31 11.37 16.53
C GLY A 43 24.27 10.79 15.49
N LEU A 44 23.84 9.78 14.74
CA LEU A 44 24.62 9.15 13.69
C LEU A 44 24.42 9.87 12.35
N PRO A 45 25.36 9.72 11.39
CA PRO A 45 25.11 10.14 10.01
C PRO A 45 23.85 9.48 9.48
N HIS A 46 22.95 10.28 8.94
CA HIS A 46 21.66 9.84 8.39
C HIS A 46 21.47 10.39 6.98
N ARG A 47 20.49 9.85 6.27
CA ARG A 47 20.10 10.25 4.92
C ARG A 47 18.64 10.67 4.89
N GLU A 48 18.32 11.57 3.97
CA GLU A 48 16.93 11.85 3.64
C GLU A 48 16.39 10.75 2.72
N VAL A 49 15.27 10.16 3.11
CA VAL A 49 14.56 9.18 2.29
C VAL A 49 13.52 9.92 1.45
N LEU A 50 13.72 9.91 0.14
CA LEU A 50 12.77 10.52 -0.79
C LEU A 50 11.56 9.61 -1.02
N ARG A 51 10.49 10.21 -1.54
CA ARG A 51 9.29 9.48 -1.94
C ARG A 51 9.65 8.42 -2.98
N PRO A 52 8.98 7.26 -2.95
CA PRO A 52 9.28 6.19 -3.89
C PRO A 52 8.90 6.58 -5.32
N ALA A 53 9.50 5.91 -6.31
CA ALA A 53 9.16 6.08 -7.72
C ALA A 53 9.18 4.72 -8.43
N ILE A 54 8.32 4.55 -9.46
CA ILE A 54 8.25 3.33 -10.27
C ILE A 54 8.67 3.62 -11.72
N LEU A 55 9.47 2.71 -12.28
CA LEU A 55 9.86 2.77 -13.69
C LEU A 55 8.76 2.15 -14.52
N ILE A 56 8.05 2.98 -15.28
CA ILE A 56 7.00 2.52 -16.19
C ILE A 56 7.68 2.03 -17.47
N GLY A 57 7.81 0.71 -17.62
CA GLY A 57 8.60 0.09 -18.69
C GLY A 57 8.17 0.49 -20.11
N VAL A 58 6.88 0.72 -20.33
CA VAL A 58 6.35 1.09 -21.66
C VAL A 58 6.74 2.52 -22.05
N THR A 59 6.74 3.46 -21.10
CA THR A 59 7.06 4.88 -21.36
C THR A 59 8.52 5.23 -21.06
N GLY A 60 9.23 4.37 -20.33
CA GLY A 60 10.57 4.63 -19.80
C GLY A 60 10.61 5.72 -18.73
N ARG A 61 9.46 6.21 -18.25
CA ARG A 61 9.39 7.30 -17.27
C ARG A 61 9.59 6.76 -15.86
N MET A 62 10.38 7.48 -15.08
CA MET A 62 10.42 7.34 -13.64
C MET A 62 9.29 8.19 -13.06
N VAL A 63 8.28 7.54 -12.49
CA VAL A 63 7.09 8.21 -11.97
C VAL A 63 7.15 8.18 -10.44
N GLU A 64 7.37 9.35 -9.86
CA GLU A 64 7.40 9.58 -8.42
C GLU A 64 6.00 9.51 -7.83
N TYR A 65 5.91 8.93 -6.64
CA TYR A 65 4.66 8.76 -5.92
C TYR A 65 4.17 10.10 -5.36
N PRO A 66 2.93 10.53 -5.69
CA PRO A 66 2.35 11.75 -5.12
C PRO A 66 2.34 11.73 -3.58
N GLU A 67 2.51 12.89 -2.96
CA GLU A 67 2.62 13.02 -1.50
C GLU A 67 1.33 12.63 -0.77
N ASP A 68 0.19 13.08 -1.29
CA ASP A 68 -1.15 12.74 -0.81
C ASP A 68 -1.40 11.23 -0.88
N MET A 69 -1.05 10.60 -2.01
CA MET A 69 -1.17 9.16 -2.19
C MET A 69 -0.24 8.39 -1.25
N LEU A 70 0.99 8.88 -1.02
CA LEU A 70 1.92 8.27 -0.07
C LEU A 70 1.33 8.30 1.34
N LYS A 71 0.82 9.46 1.75
CA LYS A 71 0.22 9.66 3.07
C LYS A 71 -0.96 8.71 3.28
N GLU A 72 -1.91 8.69 2.35
CA GLU A 72 -3.06 7.77 2.37
C GLU A 72 -2.59 6.30 2.53
N SER A 73 -1.55 5.92 1.79
CA SER A 73 -1.03 4.56 1.82
C SER A 73 -0.28 4.22 3.12
N LEU A 74 0.35 5.19 3.77
CA LEU A 74 1.00 5.01 5.07
C LEU A 74 -0.03 4.91 6.20
N ASP A 75 -1.07 5.74 6.16
CA ASP A 75 -2.15 5.72 7.14
C ASP A 75 -2.87 4.36 7.10
N GLU A 76 -3.21 3.86 5.91
CA GLU A 76 -3.81 2.53 5.77
C GLU A 76 -2.86 1.39 6.20
N LEU A 77 -1.56 1.52 5.91
CA LEU A 77 -0.57 0.54 6.36
C LEU A 77 -0.54 0.45 7.88
N ASP A 78 -0.58 1.59 8.59
CA ASP A 78 -0.61 1.60 10.06
C ASP A 78 -1.89 0.94 10.61
N GLU A 79 -3.06 1.19 10.01
CA GLU A 79 -4.32 0.53 10.39
C GLU A 79 -4.26 -1.00 10.19
N LEU A 80 -3.67 -1.45 9.07
CA LEU A 80 -3.46 -2.87 8.78
C LEU A 80 -2.50 -3.52 9.78
N LEU A 81 -1.41 -2.83 10.14
CA LEU A 81 -0.45 -3.32 11.13
C LEU A 81 -1.09 -3.45 12.52
N VAL A 82 -1.88 -2.47 12.95
CA VAL A 82 -2.64 -2.53 14.21
C VAL A 82 -3.59 -3.72 14.19
N SER A 83 -4.35 -3.90 13.11
CA SER A 83 -5.29 -5.02 12.97
C SER A 83 -4.58 -6.37 12.99
N THR A 84 -3.46 -6.47 12.29
CA THR A 84 -2.62 -7.69 12.24
C THR A 84 -2.04 -8.01 13.62
N ALA A 85 -1.55 -7.01 14.35
CA ALA A 85 -1.02 -7.19 15.71
C ALA A 85 -2.11 -7.68 16.67
N ARG A 86 -3.33 -7.14 16.58
CA ARG A 86 -4.48 -7.61 17.37
C ARG A 86 -4.78 -9.07 17.11
N MET A 87 -4.83 -9.48 15.83
CA MET A 87 -5.05 -10.88 15.43
C MET A 87 -3.96 -11.80 15.97
N ALA A 88 -2.69 -11.38 15.92
CA ALA A 88 -1.57 -12.20 16.35
C ALA A 88 -1.51 -12.40 17.88
N LEU A 89 -1.92 -11.39 18.65
CA LEU A 89 -1.82 -11.41 20.12
C LEU A 89 -3.04 -12.06 20.82
N SER A 90 -4.14 -12.27 20.12
CA SER A 90 -5.41 -12.64 20.75
C SER A 90 -5.85 -14.03 20.33
N SER A 91 -5.99 -14.95 21.29
CA SER A 91 -6.44 -16.32 21.03
C SER A 91 -7.92 -16.42 20.63
N ASP A 92 -8.76 -15.47 21.08
CA ASP A 92 -10.22 -15.54 20.99
C ASP A 92 -10.87 -14.23 20.49
N ILE A 93 -10.40 -13.69 19.36
CA ILE A 93 -11.13 -12.57 18.72
C ILE A 93 -12.34 -13.11 17.96
N PRO A 94 -13.56 -12.63 18.25
CA PRO A 94 -14.75 -12.99 17.48
C PRO A 94 -14.56 -12.64 16.00
N ILE A 95 -14.92 -13.57 15.10
CA ILE A 95 -14.88 -13.37 13.65
C ILE A 95 -15.72 -12.14 13.23
N SER A 96 -16.73 -11.76 14.01
CA SER A 96 -17.52 -10.54 13.79
C SER A 96 -16.72 -9.25 13.79
N HIS A 97 -15.52 -9.22 14.38
CA HIS A 97 -14.61 -8.07 14.31
C HIS A 97 -13.95 -7.91 12.94
N PHE A 98 -13.99 -8.95 12.10
CA PHE A 98 -13.45 -8.97 10.74
C PHE A 98 -14.58 -9.26 9.76
N ALA A 99 -15.57 -8.36 9.74
CA ALA A 99 -16.73 -8.50 8.88
C ALA A 99 -16.33 -8.62 7.40
N ARG A 100 -17.06 -9.45 6.65
CA ARG A 100 -16.89 -9.58 5.20
C ARG A 100 -17.17 -8.24 4.52
N LEU A 101 -16.43 -7.96 3.44
CA LEU A 101 -16.60 -6.74 2.65
C LEU A 101 -17.99 -6.71 1.99
N SER A 102 -18.64 -5.55 1.97
CA SER A 102 -19.93 -5.31 1.33
C SER A 102 -19.86 -4.10 0.39
N GLY A 103 -20.93 -3.89 -0.41
CA GLY A 103 -21.02 -2.74 -1.32
C GLY A 103 -19.86 -2.69 -2.33
N GLU A 104 -19.29 -1.50 -2.54
CA GLU A 104 -18.19 -1.29 -3.49
C GLU A 104 -16.90 -2.04 -3.10
N ALA A 105 -16.64 -2.19 -1.80
CA ALA A 105 -15.46 -2.88 -1.28
C ALA A 105 -15.48 -4.39 -1.59
N ALA A 106 -16.68 -4.97 -1.81
CA ALA A 106 -16.83 -6.37 -2.20
C ALA A 106 -16.17 -6.72 -3.54
N SER A 107 -15.94 -5.72 -4.42
CA SER A 107 -15.25 -5.91 -5.70
C SER A 107 -13.83 -6.49 -5.54
N ALA A 108 -13.18 -6.31 -4.39
CA ALA A 108 -11.90 -6.93 -4.09
C ALA A 108 -11.98 -8.48 -4.10
N CYS A 109 -13.12 -9.06 -3.74
CA CYS A 109 -13.33 -10.51 -3.74
C CYS A 109 -13.27 -11.11 -5.16
N GLU A 110 -13.58 -10.33 -6.21
CA GLU A 110 -13.53 -10.77 -7.62
C GLU A 110 -12.11 -11.08 -8.10
N LYS A 111 -11.10 -10.55 -7.41
CA LYS A 111 -9.68 -10.77 -7.70
C LYS A 111 -8.99 -11.63 -6.64
N CYS A 112 -9.68 -11.95 -5.54
CA CYS A 112 -9.11 -12.67 -4.41
C CYS A 112 -8.99 -14.17 -4.70
N PRO A 113 -7.79 -14.78 -4.61
CA PRO A 113 -7.60 -16.21 -4.85
C PRO A 113 -8.39 -17.09 -3.85
N PHE A 114 -8.64 -16.58 -2.64
CA PHE A 114 -9.38 -17.28 -1.59
C PHE A 114 -10.90 -17.34 -1.82
N HIS A 115 -11.42 -16.49 -2.71
CA HIS A 115 -12.82 -16.53 -3.15
C HIS A 115 -12.99 -17.26 -4.49
N ARG A 116 -12.04 -17.11 -5.41
CA ARG A 116 -12.12 -17.70 -6.77
C ARG A 116 -11.73 -19.18 -6.86
N GLY A 117 -11.24 -19.78 -5.78
CA GLY A 117 -10.84 -21.18 -5.75
C GLY A 117 -12.04 -22.15 -5.85
N SER A 118 -11.77 -23.41 -6.22
CA SER A 118 -12.79 -24.47 -6.29
C SER A 118 -13.46 -24.77 -4.93
N LEU A 119 -12.80 -24.38 -3.83
CA LEU A 119 -13.29 -24.44 -2.46
C LEU A 119 -13.08 -23.05 -1.83
N PRO A 120 -14.06 -22.13 -1.95
CA PRO A 120 -13.91 -20.78 -1.43
C PRO A 120 -13.87 -20.79 0.10
N ILE A 121 -12.87 -20.12 0.69
CA ILE A 121 -12.73 -19.98 2.14
C ILE A 121 -13.28 -18.64 2.65
N CYS A 122 -13.52 -17.68 1.74
CA CYS A 122 -14.16 -16.41 2.04
C CYS A 122 -14.93 -15.88 0.83
N GLY A 123 -15.67 -14.79 1.01
CA GLY A 123 -16.41 -14.11 -0.05
C GLY A 123 -16.99 -12.78 0.44
N PRO A 124 -17.73 -12.07 -0.42
CA PRO A 124 -18.41 -10.84 -0.01
C PRO A 124 -19.51 -11.14 1.02
N ALA A 125 -19.93 -10.12 1.78
CA ALA A 125 -21.11 -10.20 2.63
C ALA A 125 -22.35 -10.41 1.75
N GLU A 126 -23.34 -11.14 2.27
CA GLU A 126 -24.65 -11.22 1.64
C GLU A 126 -25.32 -9.84 1.68
N GLN A 127 -26.03 -9.49 0.60
CA GLN A 127 -26.72 -8.20 0.43
C GLN A 127 -27.86 -8.04 1.44
#